data_AF-A0A396PKK3-F1
#
_entry.id   AF-A0A396PKK3-F1
#
_cell.length_a   1.000
_cell.length_b   1.000
_cell.length_c   1.000
_cell.angle_alpha   90.00
_cell.angle_beta   90.00
_cell.angle_gamma   90.00
#
_symmetry.space_group_name_H-M   'P 1'
#
loop_
_entity.id
_entity.type
_entity.pdbx_description
1 polymer ?
#
loop_
_entity_poly.entity_id
_entity_poly.type
_entity_poly.pdbx_seq_one_letter_code
_entity_poly.pdbx_strand_id
1 'polypeptide(L)'
;MQEKLVSRAKELLSDGTVVRVLGWRKGDTDFSAEPAFFETAESLSEFTYDGFCGANLSKYMIKASKEEGKTLVFLKPCDTYSFNQLIKEHRVDREKTYIVGIGCDGKLDIEKIREAGCKGITAVTEDGDTIKVATVYGDKELAREDVILERCKACKGGKHVAYDELAENCDEEKPAKEGRFELVEKLEAMAPEERFAFWQNELSRCIRCNACRNVCPACSCIKCVFDNDRYDTAQKANTTTFEEQMFHIIRAFHVAGRCTDCGECSRVCPQHIPLHLLNRKFIKDIDEFYGEYQAGADTDSRAPLTNFTQEDVEPSIVKERG
;
A
#
# COMPACT_ATOMS: atom_id res chain seq x y z
N MET A 1 19.26 10.15 7.91
CA MET A 1 18.13 10.30 6.94
C MET A 1 17.00 11.13 7.55
N GLN A 2 16.39 10.70 8.65
CA GLN A 2 15.29 11.41 9.31
C GLN A 2 15.59 12.89 9.61
N GLU A 3 16.76 13.21 10.16
CA GLU A 3 17.14 14.60 10.46
C GLU A 3 17.11 15.51 9.24
N LYS A 4 17.53 15.02 8.06
CA LYS A 4 17.49 15.80 6.81
C LYS A 4 16.06 16.06 6.36
N LEU A 5 15.18 15.05 6.44
CA LEU A 5 13.75 15.20 6.13
C LEU A 5 13.08 16.20 7.06
N VAL A 6 13.36 16.12 8.37
CA VAL A 6 12.85 17.05 9.37
C VAL A 6 13.38 18.47 9.14
N SER A 7 14.67 18.62 8.83
CA SER A 7 15.27 19.92 8.52
C SER A 7 14.59 20.55 7.31
N ARG A 8 14.38 19.77 6.24
CA ARG A 8 13.71 20.25 5.02
C ARG A 8 12.25 20.62 5.26
N ALA A 9 11.53 19.81 6.04
CA ALA A 9 10.17 20.12 6.46
C ALA A 9 10.08 21.43 7.26
N LYS A 10 11.03 21.66 8.18
CA LYS A 10 11.09 22.90 8.96
C LYS A 10 11.35 24.12 8.09
N GLU A 11 12.24 24.00 7.11
CA GLU A 11 12.51 25.07 6.14
C GLU A 11 11.25 25.45 5.36
N LEU A 12 10.58 24.47 4.75
CA LEU A 12 9.37 24.68 3.93
C LEU A 12 8.16 25.18 4.74
N LEU A 13 8.09 24.85 6.04
CA LEU A 13 7.09 25.43 6.94
C LEU A 13 7.43 26.88 7.30
N SER A 14 8.71 27.18 7.53
CA SER A 14 9.16 28.50 7.97
C SER A 14 9.12 29.55 6.86
N ASP A 15 9.36 29.15 5.62
CA ASP A 15 9.29 30.03 4.44
C ASP A 15 7.85 30.20 3.89
N GLY A 16 6.89 29.42 4.40
CA GLY A 16 5.48 29.46 4.01
C GLY A 16 5.15 28.74 2.70
N THR A 17 6.09 27.99 2.10
CA THR A 17 5.85 27.17 0.92
C THR A 17 4.78 26.12 1.18
N VAL A 18 4.76 25.57 2.39
CA VAL A 18 3.72 24.65 2.87
C VAL A 18 3.18 25.10 4.23
N VAL A 19 1.92 24.78 4.50
CA VAL A 19 1.26 25.11 5.78
C VAL A 19 1.19 23.91 6.72
N ARG A 20 1.45 22.71 6.20
CA ARG A 20 1.46 21.46 6.96
C ARG A 20 2.29 20.39 6.26
N VAL A 21 2.68 19.38 7.03
CA VAL A 21 3.50 18.25 6.62
C VAL A 21 2.77 16.96 6.95
N LEU A 22 2.67 16.05 5.99
CA LEU A 22 2.16 14.71 6.14
C LEU A 22 3.35 13.73 6.16
N GLY A 23 3.51 13.04 7.28
CA GLY A 23 4.59 12.09 7.52
C GLY A 23 4.14 10.93 8.41
N TRP A 24 5.07 10.36 9.15
CA TRP A 24 4.79 9.37 10.19
C TRP A 24 5.22 9.90 11.55
N ARG A 25 4.48 9.53 12.60
CA ARG A 25 4.90 9.70 13.99
C ARG A 25 5.10 8.35 14.65
N LYS A 26 5.92 8.33 15.69
CA LYS A 26 6.08 7.14 16.52
C LYS A 26 4.77 6.89 17.28
N GLY A 27 4.26 5.66 17.23
CA GLY A 27 3.13 5.24 18.05
C GLY A 27 3.59 4.78 19.44
N ASP A 28 2.77 3.95 20.10
CA ASP A 28 3.07 3.44 21.45
C ASP A 28 4.31 2.54 21.53
N THR A 29 4.72 1.96 20.39
CA THR A 29 5.86 1.04 20.28
C THR A 29 6.77 1.42 19.12
N ASP A 30 8.01 0.91 19.12
CA ASP A 30 8.99 1.11 18.03
C ASP A 30 8.50 0.60 16.66
N PHE A 31 7.51 -0.28 16.63
CA PHE A 31 6.99 -0.91 15.41
C PHE A 31 5.57 -0.49 15.05
N SER A 32 5.05 0.58 15.68
CA SER A 32 3.68 1.08 15.46
C SER A 32 3.68 2.50 14.88
N ALA A 33 4.57 2.80 13.94
CA ALA A 33 4.58 4.10 13.25
C ALA A 33 3.26 4.34 12.50
N GLU A 34 2.68 5.53 12.65
CA GLU A 34 1.38 5.88 12.08
C GLU A 34 1.41 7.19 11.28
N PRO A 35 0.61 7.33 10.21
CA PRO A 35 0.47 8.57 9.46
C PRO A 35 -0.01 9.73 10.33
N ALA A 36 0.65 10.89 10.23
CA ALA A 36 0.32 12.08 11.01
C ALA A 36 0.52 13.38 10.21
N PHE A 37 -0.27 14.39 10.59
CA PHE A 37 -0.11 15.76 10.11
C PHE A 37 0.63 16.59 11.15
N PHE A 38 1.57 17.40 10.68
CA PHE A 38 2.39 18.30 11.49
C PHE A 38 2.21 19.72 10.95
N GLU A 39 1.80 20.65 11.80
CA GLU A 39 1.50 22.04 11.40
C GLU A 39 2.55 23.04 11.90
N THR A 40 3.45 22.62 12.80
CA THR A 40 4.50 23.48 13.36
C THR A 40 5.86 22.78 13.38
N ALA A 41 6.93 23.59 13.44
CA ALA A 41 8.30 23.08 13.52
C ALA A 41 8.57 22.28 14.81
N GLU A 42 7.87 22.60 15.90
CA GLU A 42 7.95 21.87 17.17
C GLU A 42 7.29 20.50 17.06
N SER A 43 6.14 20.39 16.37
CA SER A 43 5.43 19.12 16.19
C SER A 43 6.26 18.09 15.40
N LEU A 44 7.18 18.55 14.53
CA LEU A 44 8.13 17.68 13.82
C LEU A 44 9.14 16.98 14.73
N SER A 45 9.20 17.29 16.03
CA SER A 45 9.98 16.49 16.99
C SER A 45 9.44 15.06 17.16
N GLU A 46 8.14 14.83 16.88
CA GLU A 46 7.49 13.52 16.90
C GLU A 46 7.63 12.76 15.56
N PHE A 47 8.17 13.42 14.52
CA PHE A 47 8.34 12.82 13.21
C PHE A 47 9.31 11.64 13.27
N THR A 48 8.93 10.51 12.67
CA THR A 48 9.79 9.34 12.50
C THR A 48 9.84 8.90 11.04
N TYR A 49 11.00 8.40 10.60
CA TYR A 49 11.09 7.67 9.34
C TYR A 49 12.08 6.50 9.46
N ASP A 50 11.51 5.31 9.64
CA ASP A 50 12.20 4.05 9.90
C ASP A 50 11.62 2.90 9.04
N GLY A 51 12.06 1.67 9.32
CA GLY A 51 11.62 0.43 8.69
C GLY A 51 10.14 0.13 8.91
N PHE A 52 9.50 0.66 9.95
CA PHE A 52 8.09 0.45 10.26
C PHE A 52 7.15 1.51 9.66
N CYS A 53 7.71 2.54 9.01
CA CYS A 53 6.97 3.54 8.22
C CYS A 53 6.43 2.95 6.89
N GLY A 54 5.66 1.88 7.00
CA GLY A 54 5.09 1.12 5.90
C GLY A 54 3.84 1.75 5.30
N ALA A 55 3.06 2.51 6.07
CA ALA A 55 1.80 3.07 5.59
C ALA A 55 1.99 3.95 4.35
N ASN A 56 1.08 3.85 3.40
CA ASN A 56 1.06 4.68 2.19
C ASN A 56 0.36 6.01 2.47
N LEU A 57 1.10 7.11 2.36
CA LEU A 57 0.58 8.44 2.71
C LEU A 57 -0.33 9.04 1.63
N SER A 58 -0.32 8.52 0.39
CA SER A 58 -1.10 9.09 -0.71
C SER A 58 -2.60 9.10 -0.42
N LYS A 59 -3.10 8.12 0.33
CA LYS A 59 -4.51 8.05 0.76
C LYS A 59 -4.95 9.29 1.54
N TYR A 60 -4.09 9.77 2.43
CA TYR A 60 -4.40 10.87 3.35
C TYR A 60 -4.39 12.23 2.63
N MET A 61 -3.74 12.30 1.46
CA MET A 61 -3.77 13.49 0.60
C MET A 61 -5.16 13.81 0.05
N ILE A 62 -6.09 12.84 0.00
CA ILE A 62 -7.50 13.10 -0.35
C ILE A 62 -8.15 14.04 0.68
N LYS A 63 -7.81 13.88 1.97
CA LYS A 63 -8.27 14.80 3.02
C LYS A 63 -7.52 16.11 2.91
N ALA A 64 -6.18 16.06 2.83
CA ALA A 64 -5.33 17.25 2.80
C ALA A 64 -5.67 18.19 1.64
N SER A 65 -5.99 17.67 0.44
CA SER A 65 -6.34 18.48 -0.74
C SER A 65 -7.61 19.31 -0.56
N LYS A 66 -8.49 18.92 0.37
CA LYS A 66 -9.74 19.67 0.66
C LYS A 66 -9.51 20.82 1.63
N GLU A 67 -8.38 20.81 2.33
CA GLU A 67 -8.04 21.85 3.28
C GLU A 67 -7.33 23.01 2.56
N GLU A 68 -7.20 24.14 3.24
CA GLU A 68 -6.53 25.33 2.71
C GLU A 68 -5.00 25.21 2.81
N GLY A 69 -4.30 25.82 1.85
CA GLY A 69 -2.85 25.82 1.76
C GLY A 69 -2.22 24.56 1.17
N LYS A 70 -0.92 24.61 0.93
CA LYS A 70 -0.14 23.51 0.36
C LYS A 70 0.34 22.56 1.46
N THR A 71 0.18 21.25 1.22
CA THR A 71 0.65 20.19 2.14
C THR A 71 1.93 19.54 1.61
N LEU A 72 2.99 19.54 2.40
CA LEU A 72 4.17 18.70 2.16
C LEU A 72 3.83 17.24 2.45
N VAL A 73 4.26 16.31 1.59
CA VAL A 73 4.16 14.87 1.84
C VAL A 73 5.43 14.15 1.43
N PHE A 74 5.87 13.20 2.26
CA PHE A 74 7.00 12.32 1.96
C PHE A 74 6.53 11.02 1.31
N LEU A 75 6.88 10.77 0.06
CA LEU A 75 6.39 9.61 -0.69
C LEU A 75 7.50 8.63 -1.06
N LYS A 76 7.33 7.37 -0.66
CA LYS A 76 8.15 6.24 -1.13
C LYS A 76 7.88 5.99 -2.63
N PRO A 77 8.75 5.29 -3.37
CA PRO A 77 8.53 5.00 -4.80
C PRO A 77 7.13 4.44 -5.06
N CYS A 78 6.73 3.39 -4.33
CA CYS A 78 5.40 2.77 -4.45
C CYS A 78 4.22 3.70 -4.10
N ASP A 79 4.45 4.67 -3.21
CA ASP A 79 3.43 5.63 -2.79
C ASP A 79 3.20 6.67 -3.90
N THR A 80 4.26 7.05 -4.66
CA THR A 80 4.14 8.00 -5.77
C THR A 80 3.21 7.50 -6.87
N TYR A 81 3.25 6.21 -7.23
CA TYR A 81 2.26 5.61 -8.15
C TYR A 81 0.84 5.76 -7.61
N SER A 82 0.66 5.51 -6.31
CA SER A 82 -0.65 5.61 -5.66
C SER A 82 -1.16 7.05 -5.61
N PHE A 83 -0.26 8.02 -5.47
CA PHE A 83 -0.57 9.44 -5.53
C PHE A 83 -0.92 9.87 -6.96
N ASN A 84 -0.14 9.45 -7.95
CA ASN A 84 -0.38 9.75 -9.35
C ASN A 84 -1.72 9.18 -9.84
N GLN A 85 -2.06 7.96 -9.40
CA GLN A 85 -3.37 7.35 -9.65
C GLN A 85 -4.52 8.18 -9.04
N LEU A 86 -4.30 8.84 -7.89
CA LEU A 86 -5.31 9.72 -7.29
C LEU A 86 -5.45 11.04 -8.05
N ILE A 87 -4.38 11.57 -8.65
CA ILE A 87 -4.45 12.73 -9.55
C ILE A 87 -5.27 12.37 -10.80
N LYS A 88 -4.95 11.24 -11.42
CA LYS A 88 -5.66 10.68 -12.59
C LYS A 88 -7.17 10.54 -12.37
N GLU A 89 -7.56 10.24 -11.14
CA GLU A 89 -8.96 10.09 -10.74
C GLU A 89 -9.60 11.39 -10.21
N HIS A 90 -8.88 12.51 -10.29
CA HIS A 90 -9.29 13.82 -9.77
C HIS A 90 -9.69 13.78 -8.28
N ARG A 91 -8.98 12.98 -7.49
CA ARG A 91 -9.19 12.81 -6.04
C ARG A 91 -8.27 13.68 -5.19
N VAL A 92 -7.16 14.12 -5.76
CA VAL A 92 -6.11 14.92 -5.14
C VAL A 92 -5.77 16.06 -6.07
N ASP A 93 -5.49 17.22 -5.48
CA ASP A 93 -5.06 18.41 -6.21
C ASP A 93 -3.53 18.51 -6.16
N ARG A 94 -2.90 18.46 -7.33
CA ARG A 94 -1.44 18.52 -7.45
C ARG A 94 -0.88 19.87 -7.00
N GLU A 95 -1.62 20.96 -7.23
CA GLU A 95 -1.19 22.32 -6.89
C GLU A 95 -1.19 22.56 -5.38
N LYS A 96 -2.05 21.85 -4.65
CA LYS A 96 -2.11 21.86 -3.18
C LYS A 96 -1.14 20.89 -2.52
N THR A 97 -0.26 20.26 -3.28
CA THR A 97 0.70 19.29 -2.75
C THR A 97 2.14 19.70 -3.07
N TYR A 98 3.02 19.57 -2.09
CA TYR A 98 4.47 19.56 -2.27
C TYR A 98 5.00 18.16 -1.92
N ILE A 99 5.76 17.52 -2.80
CA ILE A 99 6.14 16.12 -2.66
C ILE A 99 7.66 15.99 -2.57
N VAL A 100 8.12 15.41 -1.47
CA VAL A 100 9.51 14.97 -1.34
C VAL A 100 9.53 13.46 -1.55
N GLY A 101 10.11 13.02 -2.65
CA GLY A 101 10.37 11.61 -2.91
C GLY A 101 11.45 11.10 -1.96
N ILE A 102 11.20 9.99 -1.26
CA ILE A 102 12.15 9.39 -0.31
C ILE A 102 12.58 7.99 -0.76
N GLY A 103 13.83 7.64 -0.49
CA GLY A 103 14.35 6.30 -0.74
C GLY A 103 13.72 5.24 0.16
N CYS A 104 13.75 3.98 -0.30
CA CYS A 104 13.14 2.86 0.41
C CYS A 104 13.92 1.54 0.20
N ASP A 105 14.36 0.94 1.31
CA ASP A 105 15.10 -0.32 1.35
C ASP A 105 14.24 -1.49 1.83
N GLY A 106 12.93 -1.42 1.57
CA GLY A 106 11.96 -2.35 2.12
C GLY A 106 11.54 -1.96 3.53
N LYS A 107 10.29 -2.25 3.86
CA LYS A 107 9.68 -1.93 5.16
C LYS A 107 9.47 -3.22 5.94
N LEU A 108 9.74 -3.17 7.24
CA LEU A 108 9.76 -4.31 8.15
C LEU A 108 8.35 -4.79 8.47
N ASP A 109 8.26 -6.09 8.75
CA ASP A 109 7.05 -6.79 9.18
C ASP A 109 7.29 -7.35 10.59
N ILE A 110 6.58 -6.81 11.56
CA ILE A 110 6.71 -7.22 12.96
C ILE A 110 6.32 -8.69 13.17
N GLU A 111 5.39 -9.22 12.37
CA GLU A 111 5.00 -10.62 12.51
C GLU A 111 6.12 -11.55 12.04
N LYS A 112 6.82 -11.20 10.96
CA LYS A 112 8.00 -11.98 10.51
C LYS A 112 9.13 -11.97 11.55
N ILE A 113 9.32 -10.85 12.25
CA ILE A 113 10.27 -10.77 13.37
C ILE A 113 9.83 -11.71 14.52
N ARG A 114 8.54 -11.78 14.83
CA ARG A 114 8.00 -12.69 15.84
C ARG A 114 8.10 -14.16 15.43
N GLU A 115 7.82 -14.47 14.17
CA GLU A 115 7.96 -15.80 13.56
C GLU A 115 9.42 -16.28 13.56
N ALA A 116 10.38 -15.36 13.42
CA ALA A 116 11.81 -15.63 13.58
C ALA A 116 12.22 -15.94 15.03
N GLY A 117 11.27 -15.98 15.98
CA GLY A 117 11.48 -16.40 17.37
C GLY A 117 11.72 -15.26 18.35
N CYS A 118 11.60 -13.99 17.93
CA CYS A 118 11.74 -12.84 18.83
C CYS A 118 10.44 -12.61 19.61
N LYS A 119 10.37 -13.15 20.83
CA LYS A 119 9.23 -12.97 21.75
C LYS A 119 9.53 -11.87 22.77
N GLY A 120 8.54 -11.04 23.10
CA GLY A 120 8.72 -9.95 24.09
C GLY A 120 9.68 -8.87 23.59
N ILE A 121 9.46 -8.38 22.37
CA ILE A 121 10.27 -7.34 21.73
C ILE A 121 10.12 -6.03 22.48
N THR A 122 11.24 -5.45 22.93
CA THR A 122 11.27 -4.16 23.63
C THR A 122 11.77 -3.04 22.74
N ALA A 123 12.72 -3.33 21.84
CA ALA A 123 13.22 -2.36 20.88
C ALA A 123 13.66 -3.06 19.58
N VAL A 124 13.59 -2.31 18.48
CA VAL A 124 14.09 -2.76 17.16
C VAL A 124 14.97 -1.65 16.59
N THR A 125 16.20 -2.00 16.21
CA THR A 125 17.17 -1.05 15.65
C THR A 125 17.66 -1.54 14.30
N GLU A 126 17.74 -0.63 13.34
CA GLU A 126 18.21 -0.90 11.98
C GLU A 126 19.70 -0.54 11.87
N ASP A 127 20.52 -1.49 11.43
CA ASP A 127 21.96 -1.32 11.17
C ASP A 127 22.26 -1.83 9.76
N GLY A 128 21.91 -1.01 8.76
CA GLY A 128 21.95 -1.38 7.35
C GLY A 128 21.06 -2.59 7.03
N ASP A 129 21.70 -3.68 6.59
CA ASP A 129 21.03 -4.95 6.26
C ASP A 129 20.78 -5.84 7.49
N THR A 130 21.24 -5.44 8.67
CA THR A 130 21.05 -6.18 9.93
C THR A 130 20.01 -5.50 10.81
N ILE A 131 19.04 -6.27 11.29
CA ILE A 131 18.01 -5.82 12.23
C ILE A 131 18.33 -6.38 13.61
N LYS A 132 18.65 -5.48 14.55
CA LYS A 132 18.91 -5.80 15.95
C LYS A 132 17.60 -5.73 16.72
N VAL A 133 17.18 -6.84 17.29
CA VAL A 133 15.93 -6.99 18.02
C VAL A 133 16.25 -7.25 19.49
N ALA A 134 15.99 -6.26 20.34
CA ALA A 134 16.10 -6.43 21.77
C ALA A 134 14.83 -7.11 22.30
N THR A 135 15.00 -8.18 23.07
CA THR A 135 13.89 -8.89 23.70
C THR A 135 14.12 -9.08 25.18
N VAL A 136 13.05 -9.36 25.92
CA VAL A 136 13.14 -9.73 27.36
C VAL A 136 14.02 -10.99 27.57
N TYR A 137 14.21 -11.81 26.55
CA TYR A 137 14.98 -13.06 26.60
C TYR A 137 16.40 -12.95 26.02
N GLY A 138 16.82 -11.76 25.59
CA GLY A 138 18.11 -11.50 24.98
C GLY A 138 18.00 -10.93 23.57
N ASP A 139 19.10 -10.33 23.11
CA ASP A 139 19.16 -9.66 21.81
C ASP A 139 19.36 -10.68 20.68
N LYS A 140 18.73 -10.41 19.53
CA LYS A 140 18.87 -11.22 18.33
C LYS A 140 19.11 -10.34 17.12
N GLU A 141 19.91 -10.85 16.19
CA GLU A 141 20.15 -10.22 14.90
C GLU A 141 19.44 -11.02 13.81
N LEU A 142 18.75 -10.31 12.91
CA LEU A 142 18.03 -10.88 11.77
C LEU A 142 18.47 -10.15 10.49
N ALA A 143 18.52 -10.85 9.36
CA ALA A 143 18.75 -10.21 8.08
C ALA A 143 17.49 -9.44 7.64
N ARG A 144 17.66 -8.20 7.17
CA ARG A 144 16.56 -7.32 6.75
C ARG A 144 15.63 -8.00 5.73
N GLU A 145 16.21 -8.65 4.72
CA GLU A 145 15.47 -9.29 3.62
C GLU A 145 14.50 -10.40 4.10
N ASP A 146 14.77 -11.02 5.25
CA ASP A 146 13.92 -12.07 5.80
C ASP A 146 12.68 -11.50 6.49
N VAL A 147 12.79 -10.28 7.03
CA VAL A 147 11.77 -9.65 7.89
C VAL A 147 11.09 -8.44 7.26
N ILE A 148 11.20 -8.25 5.94
CA ILE A 148 10.42 -7.23 5.22
C ILE A 148 9.01 -7.71 4.86
N LEU A 149 8.11 -6.74 4.72
CA LEU A 149 6.74 -6.92 4.24
C LEU A 149 6.71 -7.67 2.92
N GLU A 150 5.70 -8.51 2.73
CA GLU A 150 5.58 -9.37 1.56
C GLU A 150 5.59 -8.60 0.23
N ARG A 151 4.93 -7.45 0.18
CA ARG A 151 4.97 -6.56 -0.99
C ARG A 151 6.38 -6.09 -1.36
N CYS A 152 7.29 -5.95 -0.39
CA CYS A 152 8.66 -5.48 -0.60
C CYS A 152 9.57 -6.58 -1.15
N LYS A 153 9.18 -7.85 -1.03
CA LYS A 153 9.82 -8.98 -1.72
C LYS A 153 9.53 -8.98 -3.22
N ALA A 154 8.42 -8.37 -3.63
CA ALA A 154 8.01 -8.16 -5.02
C ALA A 154 8.01 -6.66 -5.39
N CYS A 155 9.02 -5.91 -4.95
CA CYS A 155 9.10 -4.47 -5.14
C CYS A 155 9.27 -4.10 -6.62
N LYS A 156 8.63 -3.02 -7.09
CA LYS A 156 8.66 -2.57 -8.50
C LYS A 156 9.86 -1.69 -8.84
N GLY A 157 10.85 -1.59 -7.95
CA GLY A 157 12.04 -0.76 -8.12
C GLY A 157 11.94 0.60 -7.42
N GLY A 158 12.97 1.41 -7.64
CA GLY A 158 13.17 2.69 -6.95
C GLY A 158 12.60 3.91 -7.65
N LYS A 159 12.07 3.76 -8.88
CA LYS A 159 11.53 4.87 -9.67
C LYS A 159 10.38 5.60 -8.96
N HIS A 160 10.51 6.92 -8.83
CA HIS A 160 9.42 7.80 -8.42
C HIS A 160 8.72 8.37 -9.66
N VAL A 161 7.39 8.41 -9.65
CA VAL A 161 6.60 8.91 -10.80
C VAL A 161 5.89 10.24 -10.51
N ALA A 162 5.98 10.74 -9.28
CA ALA A 162 5.43 12.02 -8.87
C ALA A 162 6.24 12.58 -7.69
N TYR A 163 6.95 13.68 -7.91
CA TYR A 163 7.67 14.43 -6.87
C TYR A 163 7.95 15.89 -7.30
N ASP A 164 8.28 16.75 -6.34
CA ASP A 164 8.85 18.09 -6.57
C ASP A 164 10.36 18.08 -6.35
N GLU A 165 10.82 17.32 -5.36
CA GLU A 165 12.24 17.08 -5.07
C GLU A 165 12.48 15.65 -4.59
N LEU A 166 13.71 15.17 -4.73
CA LEU A 166 14.16 13.87 -4.22
C LEU A 166 15.08 14.08 -3.03
N ALA A 167 14.88 13.27 -1.99
CA ALA A 167 15.83 13.14 -0.91
C ALA A 167 17.13 12.49 -1.41
N GLU A 168 18.25 12.83 -0.78
CA GLU A 168 19.59 12.37 -1.20
C GLU A 168 19.77 10.84 -1.25
N ASN A 169 18.94 10.08 -0.53
CA ASN A 169 19.03 8.63 -0.43
C ASN A 169 18.14 7.89 -1.44
N CYS A 170 17.62 8.59 -2.46
CA CYS A 170 16.85 7.98 -3.53
C CYS A 170 17.77 7.31 -4.55
N ASP A 171 17.51 6.04 -4.82
CA ASP A 171 18.08 5.30 -5.94
C ASP A 171 16.95 5.01 -6.93
N GLU A 172 16.77 5.87 -7.93
CA GLU A 172 15.73 5.70 -8.96
C GLU A 172 16.06 4.59 -9.96
N GLU A 173 17.32 4.18 -10.05
CA GLU A 173 17.79 3.11 -10.94
C GLU A 173 17.65 1.71 -10.32
N LYS A 174 17.36 1.63 -9.01
CA LYS A 174 17.09 0.39 -8.29
C LYS A 174 16.09 -0.49 -9.07
N PRO A 175 16.51 -1.69 -9.53
CA PRO A 175 15.68 -2.53 -10.38
C PRO A 175 14.49 -3.10 -9.60
N ALA A 176 13.44 -3.45 -10.35
CA ALA A 176 12.34 -4.25 -9.80
C ALA A 176 12.85 -5.63 -9.36
N LYS A 177 12.28 -6.17 -8.28
CA LYS A 177 12.50 -7.55 -7.89
C LYS A 177 11.72 -8.47 -8.84
N GLU A 178 12.32 -9.60 -9.16
CA GLU A 178 11.67 -10.65 -9.95
C GLU A 178 10.54 -11.32 -9.16
N GLY A 179 9.71 -12.09 -9.85
CA GLY A 179 8.72 -12.95 -9.21
C GLY A 179 7.47 -12.24 -8.67
N ARG A 180 7.13 -11.06 -9.19
CA ARG A 180 5.94 -10.27 -8.77
C ARG A 180 4.66 -11.10 -8.71
N PHE A 181 4.48 -12.01 -9.66
CA PHE A 181 3.29 -12.84 -9.82
C PHE A 181 3.45 -14.31 -9.39
N GLU A 182 4.62 -14.73 -8.87
CA GLU A 182 4.89 -16.14 -8.53
C GLU A 182 3.84 -16.77 -7.60
N LEU A 183 3.38 -16.02 -6.59
CA LEU A 183 2.34 -16.51 -5.68
C LEU A 183 0.98 -16.66 -6.36
N VAL A 184 0.68 -15.82 -7.36
CA VAL A 184 -0.54 -15.94 -8.16
C VAL A 184 -0.44 -17.15 -9.09
N GLU A 185 0.69 -17.34 -9.75
CA GLU A 185 0.95 -18.48 -10.63
C GLU A 185 0.86 -19.81 -9.86
N LYS A 186 1.40 -19.86 -8.64
CA LYS A 186 1.23 -21.01 -7.73
C LYS A 186 -0.24 -21.30 -7.43
N LEU A 187 -1.06 -20.28 -7.20
CA LEU A 187 -2.50 -20.46 -6.99
C LEU A 187 -3.24 -20.87 -8.27
N GLU A 188 -2.83 -20.37 -9.43
CA GLU A 188 -3.40 -20.75 -10.73
C GLU A 188 -3.11 -22.20 -11.11
N ALA A 189 -1.95 -22.72 -10.71
CA ALA A 189 -1.56 -24.11 -10.95
C ALA A 189 -2.26 -25.13 -10.02
N MET A 190 -2.93 -24.69 -8.96
CA MET A 190 -3.72 -25.58 -8.08
C MET A 190 -4.95 -26.13 -8.80
N ALA A 191 -5.41 -27.32 -8.40
CA ALA A 191 -6.70 -27.83 -8.87
C ALA A 191 -7.84 -26.86 -8.45
N PRO A 192 -8.94 -26.74 -9.24
CA PRO A 192 -10.03 -25.83 -8.93
C PRO A 192 -10.58 -25.97 -7.50
N GLU A 193 -10.70 -27.19 -7.00
CA GLU A 193 -11.18 -27.50 -5.65
C GLU A 193 -10.18 -27.06 -4.57
N GLU A 194 -8.88 -27.27 -4.79
CA GLU A 194 -7.81 -26.84 -3.88
C GLU A 194 -7.72 -25.32 -3.80
N ARG A 195 -7.78 -24.65 -4.97
CA ARG A 195 -7.80 -23.20 -5.08
C ARG A 195 -9.03 -22.60 -4.40
N PHE A 196 -10.19 -23.22 -4.57
CA PHE A 196 -11.42 -22.80 -3.89
C PHE A 196 -11.29 -22.96 -2.37
N ALA A 197 -10.77 -24.10 -1.90
CA ALA A 197 -10.56 -24.35 -0.48
C ALA A 197 -9.55 -23.37 0.15
N PHE A 198 -8.48 -23.04 -0.58
CA PHE A 198 -7.52 -22.00 -0.17
C PHE A 198 -8.24 -20.67 0.09
N TRP A 199 -9.00 -20.17 -0.88
CA TRP A 199 -9.71 -18.89 -0.72
C TRP A 199 -10.79 -18.96 0.35
N GLN A 200 -11.51 -20.07 0.48
CA GLN A 200 -12.47 -20.26 1.55
C GLN A 200 -11.81 -20.17 2.94
N ASN A 201 -10.66 -20.81 3.12
CA ASN A 201 -9.90 -20.79 4.37
C ASN A 201 -9.31 -19.40 4.68
N GLU A 202 -8.83 -18.68 3.66
CA GLU A 202 -8.29 -17.32 3.83
C GLU A 202 -9.39 -16.30 4.13
N LEU A 203 -10.48 -16.31 3.37
CA LEU A 203 -11.52 -15.27 3.43
C LEU A 203 -12.50 -15.47 4.59
N SER A 204 -12.71 -16.70 5.06
CA SER A 204 -13.58 -16.99 6.23
C SER A 204 -13.08 -16.37 7.53
N ARG A 205 -11.77 -16.06 7.63
CA ARG A 205 -11.20 -15.34 8.78
C ARG A 205 -11.57 -13.86 8.80
N CYS A 206 -12.16 -13.32 7.74
CA CYS A 206 -12.44 -11.89 7.64
C CYS A 206 -13.53 -11.44 8.63
N ILE A 207 -13.12 -10.60 9.59
CA ILE A 207 -14.01 -9.98 10.59
C ILE A 207 -14.70 -8.69 10.10
N ARG A 208 -14.63 -8.38 8.79
CA ARG A 208 -15.19 -7.16 8.16
C ARG A 208 -14.87 -5.85 8.90
N CYS A 209 -13.66 -5.71 9.44
CA CYS A 209 -13.20 -4.48 10.09
C CYS A 209 -12.99 -3.29 9.13
N ASN A 210 -13.03 -3.54 7.80
CA ASN A 210 -12.85 -2.55 6.74
C ASN A 210 -11.50 -1.79 6.71
N ALA A 211 -10.52 -2.20 7.53
CA ALA A 211 -9.19 -1.59 7.53
C ALA A 211 -8.56 -1.59 6.13
N CYS A 212 -8.63 -2.73 5.42
CA CYS A 212 -8.09 -2.89 4.07
C CYS A 212 -8.75 -1.96 3.05
N ARG A 213 -10.04 -1.63 3.22
CA ARG A 213 -10.77 -0.66 2.40
C ARG A 213 -10.33 0.76 2.75
N ASN A 214 -10.30 1.09 4.03
CA ASN A 214 -10.08 2.46 4.50
C ASN A 214 -8.65 2.96 4.21
N VAL A 215 -7.66 2.08 4.25
CA VAL A 215 -6.27 2.44 3.92
C VAL A 215 -6.01 2.51 2.41
N CYS A 216 -6.85 1.89 1.58
CA CYS A 216 -6.58 1.73 0.15
C CYS A 216 -6.71 3.08 -0.59
N PRO A 217 -5.66 3.54 -1.32
CA PRO A 217 -5.73 4.73 -2.15
C PRO A 217 -6.83 4.64 -3.23
N ALA A 218 -6.93 3.51 -3.93
CA ALA A 218 -7.94 3.30 -4.98
C ALA A 218 -9.39 3.28 -4.45
N CYS A 219 -9.61 2.98 -3.17
CA CYS A 219 -10.94 3.05 -2.55
C CYS A 219 -11.28 4.50 -2.13
N SER A 220 -11.45 5.40 -3.11
CA SER A 220 -11.66 6.85 -2.94
C SER A 220 -13.10 7.31 -3.14
N CYS A 221 -14.06 6.38 -3.28
CA CYS A 221 -15.46 6.68 -3.55
C CYS A 221 -16.11 7.52 -2.42
N ILE A 222 -16.95 8.49 -2.81
CA ILE A 222 -17.72 9.33 -1.87
C ILE A 222 -18.87 8.53 -1.23
N LYS A 223 -19.52 7.65 -2.01
CA LYS A 223 -20.53 6.71 -1.56
C LYS A 223 -20.03 5.29 -1.82
N CYS A 224 -20.16 4.42 -0.83
CA CYS A 224 -19.69 3.04 -0.92
C CYS A 224 -20.87 2.06 -0.77
N VAL A 225 -20.91 1.03 -1.60
CA VAL A 225 -21.89 -0.06 -1.49
C VAL A 225 -21.80 -0.79 -0.13
N PHE A 226 -20.62 -0.82 0.46
CA PHE A 226 -20.38 -1.44 1.78
C PHE A 226 -20.79 -0.54 2.97
N ASP A 227 -21.16 0.71 2.72
CA ASP A 227 -21.74 1.61 3.73
C ASP A 227 -23.25 1.81 3.54
N ASN A 228 -23.87 1.14 2.55
CA ASN A 228 -25.26 1.35 2.17
C ASN A 228 -26.20 0.39 2.89
N ASP A 229 -26.95 0.91 3.87
CA ASP A 229 -27.96 0.18 4.66
C ASP A 229 -29.12 -0.39 3.85
N ARG A 230 -29.34 0.07 2.61
CA ARG A 230 -30.41 -0.42 1.73
C ARG A 230 -30.14 -1.80 1.14
N TYR A 231 -28.89 -2.23 1.10
CA TYR A 231 -28.50 -3.53 0.58
C TYR A 231 -27.84 -4.33 1.69
N ASP A 232 -28.01 -5.66 1.69
CA ASP A 232 -27.43 -6.56 2.69
C ASP A 232 -25.88 -6.59 2.64
N THR A 233 -25.28 -5.81 1.75
CA THR A 233 -23.84 -5.58 1.63
C THR A 233 -23.26 -4.69 2.73
N ALA A 234 -24.09 -3.98 3.51
CA ALA A 234 -23.64 -3.15 4.65
C ALA A 234 -23.56 -3.91 5.99
N GLN A 235 -23.94 -5.20 6.02
CA GLN A 235 -23.82 -6.03 7.22
C GLN A 235 -22.36 -6.09 7.69
N LYS A 236 -22.12 -5.71 8.94
CA LYS A 236 -20.80 -5.83 9.60
C LYS A 236 -20.52 -7.25 10.09
N ALA A 237 -21.53 -8.12 10.10
CA ALA A 237 -21.41 -9.54 10.36
C ALA A 237 -21.68 -10.31 9.06
N ASN A 238 -20.98 -11.42 8.84
CA ASN A 238 -21.33 -12.33 7.76
C ASN A 238 -22.56 -13.11 8.20
N THR A 239 -23.71 -12.92 7.54
CA THR A 239 -24.94 -13.65 7.88
C THR A 239 -25.07 -14.97 7.13
N THR A 240 -24.31 -15.14 6.04
CA THR A 240 -24.23 -16.37 5.24
C THR A 240 -22.82 -16.60 4.69
N THR A 241 -22.49 -17.86 4.38
CA THR A 241 -21.22 -18.24 3.71
C THR A 241 -21.06 -17.60 2.33
N PHE A 242 -22.17 -17.26 1.66
CA PHE A 242 -22.17 -16.55 0.39
C PHE A 242 -21.71 -15.08 0.54
N GLU A 243 -22.15 -14.40 1.58
CA GLU A 243 -21.77 -13.02 1.87
C GLU A 243 -20.28 -12.89 2.23
N GLU A 244 -19.68 -13.90 2.88
CA GLU A 244 -18.26 -13.93 3.25
C GLU A 244 -17.33 -13.68 2.05
N GLN A 245 -17.71 -14.18 0.87
CA GLN A 245 -16.88 -14.13 -0.34
C GLN A 245 -17.13 -12.87 -1.18
N MET A 246 -18.36 -12.36 -1.21
CA MET A 246 -18.74 -11.25 -2.09
C MET A 246 -17.99 -9.95 -1.79
N PHE A 247 -17.73 -9.62 -0.52
CA PHE A 247 -16.98 -8.39 -0.18
C PHE A 247 -15.62 -8.33 -0.86
N HIS A 248 -14.86 -9.43 -0.79
CA HIS A 248 -13.48 -9.50 -1.27
C HIS A 248 -13.42 -9.42 -2.80
N ILE A 249 -14.29 -10.16 -3.49
CA ILE A 249 -14.38 -10.19 -4.95
C ILE A 249 -14.86 -8.84 -5.49
N ILE A 250 -15.97 -8.31 -4.96
CA ILE A 250 -16.52 -7.01 -5.36
C ILE A 250 -15.47 -5.92 -5.16
N ARG A 251 -14.79 -5.90 -4.01
CA ARG A 251 -13.77 -4.89 -3.72
C ARG A 251 -12.59 -5.00 -4.68
N ALA A 252 -12.08 -6.21 -4.92
CA ALA A 252 -10.96 -6.42 -5.83
C ALA A 252 -11.32 -6.00 -7.26
N PHE A 253 -12.55 -6.30 -7.72
CA PHE A 253 -13.07 -5.86 -9.01
C PHE A 253 -13.21 -4.33 -9.10
N HIS A 254 -13.74 -3.66 -8.06
CA HIS A 254 -13.88 -2.19 -8.05
C HIS A 254 -12.57 -1.41 -8.18
N VAL A 255 -11.44 -2.04 -7.83
CA VAL A 255 -10.11 -1.42 -7.94
C VAL A 255 -9.29 -2.02 -9.09
N ALA A 256 -9.83 -2.96 -9.87
CA ALA A 256 -9.16 -3.48 -11.05
C ALA A 256 -8.87 -2.32 -12.05
N GLY A 257 -7.67 -2.31 -12.63
CA GLY A 257 -7.18 -1.19 -13.45
C GLY A 257 -6.82 0.09 -12.67
N ARG A 258 -7.02 0.12 -11.35
CA ARG A 258 -6.71 1.27 -10.46
C ARG A 258 -5.78 0.89 -9.31
N CYS A 259 -5.62 -0.40 -9.02
CA CYS A 259 -4.72 -0.90 -7.99
C CYS A 259 -3.26 -0.71 -8.40
N THR A 260 -2.50 0.04 -7.61
CA THR A 260 -1.06 0.29 -7.82
C THR A 260 -0.16 -0.81 -7.25
N ASP A 261 -0.73 -1.88 -6.71
CA ASP A 261 -0.02 -2.99 -6.06
C ASP A 261 0.81 -2.55 -4.82
N CYS A 262 0.30 -1.58 -4.04
CA CYS A 262 0.98 -1.10 -2.82
C CYS A 262 0.86 -2.03 -1.60
N GLY A 263 0.09 -3.12 -1.68
CA GLY A 263 -0.05 -4.12 -0.62
C GLY A 263 -0.67 -3.66 0.71
N GLU A 264 -1.14 -2.40 0.82
CA GLU A 264 -1.71 -1.86 2.06
C GLU A 264 -2.88 -2.70 2.58
N CYS A 265 -3.69 -3.27 1.67
CA CYS A 265 -4.85 -4.08 2.03
C CYS A 265 -4.49 -5.34 2.84
N SER A 266 -3.34 -5.95 2.59
CA SER A 266 -2.83 -7.07 3.38
C SER A 266 -2.08 -6.60 4.62
N ARG A 267 -1.30 -5.51 4.51
CA ARG A 267 -0.52 -4.95 5.63
C ARG A 267 -1.40 -4.63 6.84
N VAL A 268 -2.57 -4.03 6.63
CA VAL A 268 -3.47 -3.61 7.72
C VAL A 268 -4.47 -4.68 8.14
N CYS A 269 -4.43 -5.88 7.55
CA CYS A 269 -5.38 -6.93 7.89
C CYS A 269 -5.01 -7.56 9.23
N PRO A 270 -5.83 -7.43 10.30
CA PRO A 270 -5.53 -8.04 11.60
C PRO A 270 -5.68 -9.57 11.60
N GLN A 271 -6.08 -10.16 10.48
CA GLN A 271 -6.23 -11.61 10.27
C GLN A 271 -5.24 -12.13 9.23
N HIS A 272 -4.27 -11.28 8.83
CA HIS A 272 -3.18 -11.59 7.91
C HIS A 272 -3.66 -12.18 6.57
N ILE A 273 -4.83 -11.75 6.08
CA ILE A 273 -5.39 -12.23 4.83
C ILE A 273 -4.59 -11.64 3.65
N PRO A 274 -4.09 -12.47 2.70
CA PRO A 274 -3.26 -12.02 1.59
C PRO A 274 -4.10 -11.41 0.44
N LEU A 275 -4.96 -10.43 0.77
CA LEU A 275 -5.81 -9.69 -0.18
C LEU A 275 -5.08 -9.09 -1.38
N HIS A 276 -3.77 -8.81 -1.27
CA HIS A 276 -2.97 -8.36 -2.41
C HIS A 276 -2.92 -9.40 -3.54
N LEU A 277 -3.02 -10.71 -3.26
CA LEU A 277 -3.02 -11.77 -4.27
C LEU A 277 -4.24 -11.69 -5.20
N LEU A 278 -5.43 -11.36 -4.68
CA LEU A 278 -6.61 -11.10 -5.53
C LEU A 278 -6.34 -9.94 -6.49
N ASN A 279 -5.74 -8.87 -5.99
CA ASN A 279 -5.46 -7.69 -6.83
C ASN A 279 -4.35 -7.96 -7.85
N ARG A 280 -3.32 -8.72 -7.49
CA ARG A 280 -2.27 -9.14 -8.42
C ARG A 280 -2.79 -10.08 -9.49
N LYS A 281 -3.75 -10.95 -9.17
CA LYS A 281 -4.46 -11.76 -10.17
C LYS A 281 -5.16 -10.86 -11.20
N PHE A 282 -5.92 -9.86 -10.75
CA PHE A 282 -6.52 -8.90 -11.68
C PHE A 282 -5.50 -8.11 -12.49
N ILE A 283 -4.36 -7.73 -11.90
CA ILE A 283 -3.28 -7.04 -12.64
C ILE A 283 -2.69 -7.98 -13.70
N LYS A 284 -2.35 -9.23 -13.34
CA LYS A 284 -1.82 -10.24 -14.27
C LYS A 284 -2.77 -10.50 -15.43
N ASP A 285 -4.07 -10.68 -15.15
CA ASP A 285 -5.08 -10.85 -16.19
C ASP A 285 -5.20 -9.62 -17.09
N ILE A 286 -5.13 -8.43 -16.51
CA ILE A 286 -5.14 -7.19 -17.30
C ILE A 286 -3.94 -7.14 -18.24
N ASP A 287 -2.75 -7.42 -17.72
CA ASP A 287 -1.50 -7.41 -18.48
C ASP A 287 -1.54 -8.46 -19.61
N GLU A 288 -2.06 -9.67 -19.34
CA GLU A 288 -2.18 -10.74 -20.33
C GLU A 288 -3.23 -10.47 -21.41
N PHE A 289 -4.38 -9.90 -21.06
CA PHE A 289 -5.53 -9.77 -21.98
C PHE A 289 -5.61 -8.43 -22.70
N TYR A 290 -5.07 -7.36 -22.11
CA TYR A 290 -5.19 -5.99 -22.61
C TYR A 290 -3.83 -5.28 -22.77
N GLY A 291 -2.74 -6.00 -22.54
CA GLY A 291 -1.38 -5.47 -22.59
C GLY A 291 -0.91 -4.88 -21.25
N GLU A 292 0.41 -4.75 -21.11
CA GLU A 292 1.05 -4.29 -19.88
C GLU A 292 0.49 -2.94 -19.42
N TYR A 293 -0.02 -2.89 -18.19
CA TYR A 293 -0.59 -1.68 -17.62
C TYR A 293 -0.24 -1.50 -16.15
N GLN A 294 0.43 -0.39 -15.84
CA GLN A 294 0.75 0.00 -14.47
C GLN A 294 -0.09 1.20 -14.03
N ALA A 295 -1.08 0.95 -13.17
CA ALA A 295 -1.86 2.02 -12.54
C ALA A 295 -0.94 3.04 -11.85
N GLY A 296 -1.20 4.32 -12.08
CA GLY A 296 -0.41 5.43 -11.56
C GLY A 296 0.97 5.64 -12.20
N ALA A 297 1.34 4.94 -13.27
CA ALA A 297 2.57 5.24 -14.00
C ALA A 297 2.54 6.63 -14.65
N ASP A 298 1.35 7.08 -15.02
CA ASP A 298 1.04 8.38 -15.62
C ASP A 298 -0.37 8.83 -15.20
N THR A 299 -0.77 10.05 -15.59
CA THR A 299 -2.06 10.66 -15.25
C THR A 299 -3.11 10.64 -16.36
N ASP A 300 -2.76 10.21 -17.58
CA ASP A 300 -3.51 10.53 -18.79
C ASP A 300 -4.05 9.28 -19.52
N SER A 301 -3.32 8.16 -19.45
CA SER A 301 -3.69 6.88 -20.05
C SER A 301 -5.04 6.40 -19.52
N ARG A 302 -5.85 5.70 -20.29
CA ARG A 302 -7.10 5.13 -19.73
C ARG A 302 -6.83 3.77 -19.11
N ALA A 303 -7.51 3.46 -18.02
CA ALA A 303 -7.45 2.12 -17.44
C ALA A 303 -8.09 1.12 -18.41
N PRO A 304 -7.57 -0.12 -18.53
CA PRO A 304 -8.05 -1.12 -19.50
C PRO A 304 -9.56 -1.38 -19.43
N LEU A 305 -10.15 -1.43 -18.23
CA LEU A 305 -11.60 -1.61 -18.06
C LEU A 305 -12.47 -0.47 -18.64
N THR A 306 -11.86 0.65 -18.98
CA THR A 306 -12.51 1.84 -19.56
C THR A 306 -11.92 2.23 -20.91
N ASN A 307 -11.07 1.38 -21.48
CA ASN A 307 -10.33 1.65 -22.72
C ASN A 307 -10.49 0.48 -23.69
N PHE A 308 -11.64 0.42 -24.35
CA PHE A 308 -11.93 -0.63 -25.33
C PHE A 308 -11.13 -0.45 -26.62
N THR A 309 -10.58 -1.55 -27.12
CA THR A 309 -9.98 -1.65 -28.47
C THR A 309 -10.59 -2.83 -29.25
N GLN A 310 -10.55 -2.77 -30.58
CA GLN A 310 -11.04 -3.89 -31.41
C GLN A 310 -10.14 -5.13 -31.35
N GLU A 311 -8.95 -5.01 -30.75
CA GLU A 311 -8.00 -6.11 -30.53
C GLU A 311 -8.20 -6.77 -29.16
N ASP A 312 -9.10 -6.24 -28.32
CA ASP A 312 -9.42 -6.80 -27.01
C ASP A 312 -9.96 -8.23 -27.15
N VAL A 313 -9.57 -9.11 -26.23
CA VAL A 313 -10.00 -10.51 -26.23
C VAL A 313 -11.51 -10.65 -26.05
N GLU A 314 -12.10 -11.58 -26.81
CA GLU A 314 -13.50 -11.93 -26.65
C GLU A 314 -13.75 -12.63 -25.30
N PRO A 315 -14.89 -12.38 -24.61
CA PRO A 315 -15.19 -12.98 -23.31
C PRO A 315 -15.20 -14.52 -23.29
N SER A 316 -15.30 -15.17 -24.45
CA SER A 316 -15.21 -16.63 -24.58
C SER A 316 -13.89 -17.21 -24.08
N ILE A 317 -12.80 -16.43 -24.09
CA ILE A 317 -11.48 -16.86 -23.61
C ILE A 317 -11.50 -17.33 -22.14
N VAL A 318 -12.43 -16.80 -21.34
CA VAL A 318 -12.62 -17.18 -19.93
C VAL A 318 -13.17 -18.60 -19.80
N LYS A 319 -13.96 -19.08 -20.76
CA LYS A 319 -14.51 -20.46 -20.75
C LYS A 319 -13.51 -21.50 -21.24
N GLU A 320 -12.55 -21.10 -22.07
CA GLU A 320 -11.56 -22.00 -22.66
C GLU A 320 -10.35 -22.23 -21.75
N ARG A 321 -10.07 -21.28 -20.84
CA ARG A 321 -9.00 -21.34 -19.83
C ARG A 321 -9.48 -21.76 -18.43
N GLY A 322 -10.79 -21.76 -18.20
CA GLY A 322 -11.43 -21.93 -16.88
C GLY A 322 -11.56 -23.37 -16.41
#